data_AF-A0A7Y3DSC0-F1
#
_entry.id   AF-A0A7Y3DSC0-F1
#
_cell.length_a   1.000
_cell.length_b   1.000
_cell.length_c   1.000
_cell.angle_alpha   90.00
_cell.angle_beta   90.00
_cell.angle_gamma   90.00
#
_symmetry.space_group_name_H-M   'P 1'
#
loop_
_entity.id
_entity.type
_entity.pdbx_description
1 polymer ?
#
loop_
_entity_poly.entity_id
_entity_poly.type
_entity_poly.pdbx_seq_one_letter_code
_entity_poly.pdbx_strand_id
1 'polypeptide(L)'
;LGRLIGTMLKGWQRYKKHPDKRIRKRYQQDTAPIRFTYAGAVWAMKKRWWKNKPVQHKLKMLLKDLYRTFGWKTRIIAPIIGLYCLASILNEERRLKKGWTYEPETFYEKNDAALALEQMEKDRKKKPVIINFPVPEPVVGNCASSILAPTDVADRSNYAKVVSKA
;
A
#
# COMPACT_ATOMS: atom_id res chain seq x y z
N LEU A 1 -8.60 2.36 -14.50
CA LEU A 1 -8.02 2.91 -15.75
C LEU A 1 -8.64 2.33 -17.04
N GLY A 2 -8.59 1.01 -17.29
CA GLY A 2 -9.10 0.43 -18.55
C GLY A 2 -10.57 0.73 -18.86
N ARG A 3 -11.44 0.79 -17.84
CA ARG A 3 -12.85 1.19 -17.98
C ARG A 3 -13.00 2.64 -18.46
N LEU A 4 -12.22 3.56 -17.90
CA LEU A 4 -12.23 4.99 -18.27
C LEU A 4 -11.80 5.18 -19.73
N ILE A 5 -10.73 4.51 -20.15
CA ILE A 5 -10.27 4.57 -21.54
C ILE A 5 -11.34 4.00 -22.47
N GLY A 6 -11.98 2.90 -22.08
CA GLY A 6 -13.07 2.29 -22.83
C GLY A 6 -14.30 3.19 -22.98
N THR A 7 -14.71 3.92 -21.92
CA THR A 7 -15.87 4.82 -21.99
C THR A 7 -15.57 6.05 -22.84
N MET A 8 -14.39 6.64 -22.71
CA MET A 8 -13.97 7.77 -23.55
C MET A 8 -13.86 7.36 -25.03
N LEU A 9 -13.35 6.15 -25.31
CA LEU A 9 -13.28 5.62 -26.67
C LEU A 9 -14.67 5.44 -27.30
N LYS A 10 -15.63 4.91 -26.53
CA LYS A 10 -17.04 4.79 -26.95
C LYS A 10 -17.64 6.17 -27.25
N GLY A 11 -17.36 7.16 -26.41
CA GLY A 11 -17.76 8.56 -26.63
C GLY A 11 -17.24 9.10 -27.96
N TRP A 12 -15.93 8.94 -28.21
CA TRP A 12 -15.33 9.35 -29.48
C TRP A 12 -15.96 8.66 -30.69
N GLN A 13 -16.13 7.34 -30.64
CA GLN A 13 -16.71 6.57 -31.75
C GLN A 13 -18.13 7.04 -32.09
N ARG A 14 -18.93 7.40 -31.09
CA ARG A 14 -20.30 7.90 -31.25
C ARG A 14 -20.35 9.32 -31.80
N TYR A 15 -19.53 10.24 -31.26
CA TYR A 15 -19.69 11.68 -31.52
C TYR A 15 -18.68 12.29 -32.51
N LYS A 16 -17.71 11.52 -33.02
CA LYS A 16 -16.72 12.02 -34.01
C LYS A 16 -17.34 12.60 -35.29
N LYS A 17 -18.53 12.14 -35.69
CA LYS A 17 -19.25 12.55 -36.90
C LYS A 17 -20.53 13.36 -36.59
N HIS A 18 -20.66 13.89 -35.37
CA HIS A 18 -21.85 14.64 -34.96
C HIS A 18 -22.04 15.90 -35.83
N PRO A 19 -23.28 16.29 -36.22
CA PRO A 19 -23.52 17.50 -37.03
C PRO A 19 -23.00 18.77 -36.36
N ASP A 20 -23.21 18.91 -35.05
CA ASP A 20 -22.76 20.08 -34.28
C ASP A 20 -21.24 20.16 -34.10
N LYS A 21 -20.67 21.29 -34.53
CA LYS A 21 -19.24 21.57 -34.42
C LYS A 21 -18.75 21.60 -32.96
N ARG A 22 -19.54 22.14 -32.03
CA ARG A 22 -19.19 22.25 -30.59
C ARG A 22 -18.97 20.88 -29.95
N ILE A 23 -19.86 19.93 -30.25
CA ILE A 23 -19.78 18.56 -29.73
C ILE A 23 -18.54 17.86 -30.28
N ARG A 24 -18.27 17.97 -31.58
CA ARG A 24 -17.03 17.41 -32.17
C ARG A 24 -15.77 17.97 -31.52
N LYS A 25 -15.70 19.28 -31.31
CA LYS A 25 -14.54 19.95 -30.69
C LYS A 25 -14.29 19.44 -29.27
N ARG A 26 -15.34 19.32 -28.45
CA ARG A 26 -15.24 18.75 -27.09
C ARG A 26 -14.65 17.35 -27.11
N TYR A 27 -15.23 16.44 -27.89
CA TYR A 27 -14.72 15.07 -27.97
C TYR A 27 -13.33 14.99 -28.60
N GLN A 28 -12.96 15.90 -29.50
CA GLN A 28 -11.61 15.97 -30.06
C GLN A 28 -10.57 16.34 -29.00
N GLN A 29 -10.89 17.29 -28.11
CA GLN A 29 -10.06 17.68 -26.98
C GLN A 29 -9.95 16.54 -25.97
N ASP A 30 -11.07 15.96 -25.55
CA ASP A 30 -11.10 14.85 -24.59
C ASP A 30 -10.32 13.62 -25.10
N THR A 31 -10.31 13.41 -26.41
CA THR A 31 -9.64 12.26 -27.05
C THR A 31 -8.18 12.52 -27.42
N ALA A 32 -7.71 13.76 -27.38
CA ALA A 32 -6.32 14.11 -27.69
C ALA A 32 -5.28 13.30 -26.88
N PRO A 33 -5.36 13.20 -25.54
CA PRO A 33 -4.42 12.39 -24.76
C PRO A 33 -4.62 10.88 -24.94
N ILE A 34 -5.82 10.46 -25.33
CA ILE A 34 -6.16 9.04 -25.50
C ILE A 34 -5.37 8.41 -26.65
N ARG A 35 -5.17 9.18 -27.71
CA ARG A 35 -4.47 8.76 -28.93
C ARG A 35 -3.06 8.25 -28.68
N PHE A 36 -2.37 8.79 -27.68
CA PHE A 36 -0.95 8.56 -27.47
C PHE A 36 -0.67 8.10 -26.04
N THR A 37 -0.96 8.95 -25.05
CA THR A 37 -0.63 8.71 -23.64
C THR A 37 -1.34 7.50 -23.08
N TYR A 38 -2.65 7.38 -23.31
CA TYR A 38 -3.43 6.26 -22.77
C TYR A 38 -3.16 4.96 -23.53
N ALA A 39 -2.84 5.04 -24.83
CA ALA A 39 -2.36 3.90 -25.60
C ALA A 39 -1.07 3.33 -25.01
N GLY A 40 -0.12 4.21 -24.67
CA GLY A 40 1.12 3.84 -23.99
C GLY A 40 0.88 3.27 -22.60
N ALA A 41 -0.01 3.88 -21.81
CA ALA A 41 -0.39 3.34 -20.50
C ALA A 41 -0.96 1.91 -20.62
N VAL A 42 -1.92 1.66 -21.53
CA VAL A 42 -2.48 0.31 -21.75
C VAL A 42 -1.42 -0.68 -22.23
N TRP A 43 -0.48 -0.23 -23.06
CA TRP A 43 0.66 -1.05 -23.48
C TRP A 43 1.54 -1.44 -22.29
N ALA A 44 1.88 -0.48 -21.43
CA ALA A 44 2.68 -0.70 -20.22
C ALA A 44 1.98 -1.66 -19.25
N MET A 45 0.68 -1.44 -19.01
CA MET A 45 -0.17 -2.33 -18.21
C MET A 45 -0.18 -3.76 -18.77
N LYS A 46 -0.36 -3.91 -20.08
CA LYS A 46 -0.36 -5.24 -20.75
C LYS A 46 0.98 -5.96 -20.54
N LYS A 47 2.10 -5.24 -20.59
CA LYS A 47 3.44 -5.78 -20.36
C LYS A 47 3.65 -6.15 -18.88
N ARG A 48 3.18 -5.34 -17.93
CA ARG A 48 3.28 -5.61 -16.49
C ARG A 48 2.45 -6.82 -16.07
N TRP A 49 1.19 -6.91 -16.49
CA TRP A 49 0.28 -8.01 -16.15
C TRP A 49 0.33 -9.18 -17.13
N TRP A 50 1.50 -9.47 -17.71
CA TRP A 50 1.66 -10.55 -18.67
C TRP A 50 1.34 -11.95 -18.11
N LYS A 51 1.48 -12.13 -16.78
CA LYS A 51 1.15 -13.39 -16.07
C LYS A 51 -0.36 -13.58 -15.90
N ASN A 52 -1.13 -12.50 -15.71
CA ASN A 52 -2.57 -12.56 -15.47
C ASN A 52 -3.35 -12.57 -16.79
N LYS A 53 -3.59 -13.79 -17.33
CA LYS A 53 -4.29 -14.02 -18.60
C LYS A 53 -5.61 -13.24 -18.78
N PRO A 54 -6.56 -13.20 -17.81
CA PRO A 54 -7.83 -12.51 -18.04
C PRO A 54 -7.66 -10.99 -18.17
N VAL A 55 -6.77 -10.39 -17.37
CA VAL A 55 -6.47 -8.96 -17.43
C VAL A 55 -5.72 -8.63 -18.73
N GLN A 56 -4.75 -9.47 -19.08
CA GLN A 56 -3.99 -9.32 -20.32
C GLN A 56 -4.88 -9.38 -21.55
N HIS A 57 -5.86 -10.29 -21.59
CA HIS A 57 -6.82 -10.39 -22.69
C HIS A 57 -7.65 -9.10 -22.83
N LYS A 58 -8.21 -8.60 -21.73
CA LYS A 58 -8.98 -7.33 -21.71
C LYS A 58 -8.14 -6.15 -22.22
N LEU A 59 -6.88 -6.04 -21.78
CA LEU A 59 -5.97 -4.98 -22.23
C LEU A 59 -5.59 -5.13 -23.70
N LYS A 60 -5.41 -6.36 -24.19
CA LYS A 60 -5.13 -6.65 -25.61
C LYS A 60 -6.30 -6.24 -26.50
N MET A 61 -7.53 -6.53 -26.09
CA MET A 61 -8.75 -6.11 -26.79
C MET A 61 -8.88 -4.58 -26.81
N LEU A 62 -8.72 -3.93 -25.65
CA LEU A 62 -8.77 -2.46 -25.56
C LEU A 62 -7.71 -1.79 -26.45
N LEU A 63 -6.49 -2.33 -26.48
CA LEU A 63 -5.41 -1.81 -27.33
C LEU A 63 -5.70 -2.00 -28.83
N LYS A 64 -6.32 -3.13 -29.20
CA LYS A 64 -6.77 -3.39 -30.58
C LYS A 64 -7.83 -2.37 -31.02
N ASP A 65 -8.80 -2.07 -30.15
CA ASP A 65 -9.84 -1.06 -30.44
C ASP A 65 -9.25 0.34 -30.59
N LEU A 66 -8.23 0.68 -29.78
CA LEU A 66 -7.48 1.92 -29.89
C LEU A 66 -6.75 2.02 -31.23
N TYR A 67 -6.09 0.95 -31.66
CA TYR A 67 -5.42 0.92 -32.97
C TYR A 67 -6.39 0.97 -34.13
N ARG A 68 -7.57 0.34 -34.02
CA ARG A 68 -8.61 0.41 -35.04
C ARG A 68 -9.20 1.81 -35.19
N THR A 69 -9.26 2.59 -34.11
CA THR A 69 -9.87 3.92 -34.10
C THR A 69 -8.92 5.04 -34.50
N PHE A 70 -7.66 4.98 -34.07
CA PHE A 70 -6.67 6.04 -34.35
C PHE A 70 -5.66 5.68 -35.44
N GLY A 71 -5.59 4.40 -35.81
CA GLY A 71 -4.76 3.92 -36.91
C GLY A 71 -3.29 3.70 -36.54
N TRP A 72 -2.45 3.72 -37.57
CA TRP A 72 -1.04 3.31 -37.52
C TRP A 72 -0.16 4.22 -36.66
N LYS A 73 -0.43 5.53 -36.59
CA LYS A 73 0.34 6.49 -35.78
C LYS A 73 0.39 6.07 -34.30
N THR A 74 -0.76 5.73 -33.74
CA THR A 74 -0.87 5.25 -32.35
C THR A 74 -0.13 3.92 -32.13
N ARG A 75 -0.08 3.05 -33.14
CA ARG A 75 0.62 1.76 -33.04
C ARG A 75 2.14 1.91 -32.87
N ILE A 76 2.71 2.97 -33.43
CA ILE A 76 4.14 3.29 -33.30
C ILE A 76 4.41 4.04 -31.99
N ILE A 77 3.56 5.00 -31.63
CA ILE A 77 3.77 5.85 -30.45
C ILE A 77 3.49 5.11 -29.13
N ALA A 78 2.51 4.20 -29.11
CA ALA A 78 2.13 3.46 -27.91
C ALA A 78 3.30 2.68 -27.24
N PRO A 79 4.14 1.89 -27.94
CA PRO A 79 5.26 1.22 -27.30
C PRO A 79 6.31 2.19 -26.74
N ILE A 80 6.55 3.34 -27.37
CA ILE A 80 7.52 4.35 -26.92
C ILE A 80 7.07 4.93 -25.58
N ILE A 81 5.85 5.46 -25.53
CA ILE A 81 5.27 5.99 -24.29
C ILE A 81 5.11 4.86 -23.26
N GLY A 82 4.71 3.68 -23.70
CA GLY A 82 4.52 2.53 -22.82
C GLY A 82 5.81 2.06 -22.15
N LEU A 83 6.96 2.15 -22.84
CA LEU A 83 8.26 1.86 -22.25
C LEU A 83 8.61 2.89 -21.17
N TYR A 84 8.39 4.19 -21.44
CA TYR A 84 8.58 5.25 -20.46
C TYR A 84 7.68 5.07 -19.22
N CYS A 85 6.39 4.78 -19.42
CA CYS A 85 5.46 4.50 -18.33
C CYS A 85 5.89 3.27 -17.51
N LEU A 86 6.35 2.21 -18.17
CA LEU A 86 6.82 1.00 -17.49
C LEU A 86 8.07 1.29 -16.64
N ALA A 87 9.02 2.03 -17.19
CA ALA A 87 10.21 2.46 -16.46
C ALA A 87 9.85 3.34 -15.25
N SER A 88 8.91 4.28 -15.42
CA SER A 88 8.43 5.16 -14.34
C SER A 88 7.78 4.36 -13.22
N ILE A 89 6.91 3.41 -13.54
CA ILE A 89 6.26 2.52 -12.55
C ILE A 89 7.30 1.69 -11.79
N LEU A 90 8.32 1.16 -12.49
CA LEU A 90 9.38 0.36 -11.86
C LEU A 90 10.28 1.22 -10.97
N ASN A 91 10.62 2.42 -11.39
CA ASN A 91 11.39 3.37 -10.58
C ASN A 91 10.62 3.74 -9.32
N GLU A 92 9.32 3.99 -9.44
CA GLU A 92 8.45 4.29 -8.31
C GLU A 92 8.34 3.12 -7.34
N GLU A 93 8.16 1.90 -7.85
CA GLU A 93 8.17 0.69 -7.02
C GLU A 93 9.51 0.54 -6.26
N ARG A 94 10.64 0.87 -6.90
CA ARG A 94 11.95 0.87 -6.21
C ARG A 94 12.04 1.96 -5.15
N ARG A 95 11.52 3.17 -5.39
CA ARG A 95 11.49 4.26 -4.40
C ARG A 95 10.68 3.88 -3.17
N LEU A 96 9.47 3.35 -3.38
CA LEU A 96 8.61 2.89 -2.29
C LEU A 96 9.24 1.75 -1.49
N LYS A 97 9.90 0.78 -2.16
CA LYS A 97 10.64 -0.29 -1.47
C LYS A 97 11.83 0.19 -0.66
N LYS A 98 12.40 1.36 -0.99
CA LYS A 98 13.47 2.00 -0.21
C LYS A 98 12.94 2.74 1.02
N GLY A 99 11.62 2.73 1.27
CA GLY A 99 11.00 3.44 2.39
C GLY A 99 10.69 4.91 2.10
N TRP A 100 10.70 5.33 0.82
CA TRP A 100 10.27 6.68 0.47
C TRP A 100 8.74 6.78 0.60
N THR A 101 8.27 7.67 1.46
CA THR A 101 6.84 7.90 1.71
C THR A 101 6.43 9.24 1.10
N TYR A 102 5.22 9.31 0.53
CA TYR A 102 4.67 10.53 -0.07
C TYR A 102 4.27 11.57 0.98
N GLU A 103 3.84 11.10 2.14
CA GLU A 103 3.47 11.94 3.26
C GLU A 103 4.75 12.51 3.89
N PRO A 104 4.84 13.83 4.11
CA PRO A 104 5.91 14.40 4.94
C PRO A 104 5.82 13.80 6.35
N GLU A 105 6.93 13.81 7.09
CA GLU A 105 6.87 13.45 8.50
C GLU A 105 5.85 14.35 9.20
N THR A 106 4.88 13.73 9.86
CA THR A 106 3.89 14.46 10.64
C THR A 106 4.59 15.06 11.85
N PHE A 107 4.70 16.39 11.89
CA PHE A 107 5.16 17.11 13.07
C PHE A 107 3.94 17.52 13.89
N TYR A 108 4.00 17.31 15.20
CA TYR A 108 2.98 17.76 16.13
C TYR A 108 3.62 18.76 17.09
N GLU A 109 2.99 19.91 17.26
CA GLU A 109 3.33 20.87 18.31
C GLU A 109 2.55 20.50 19.58
N LYS A 110 3.24 20.44 20.72
CA LYS A 110 2.62 20.09 22.01
C LYS A 110 2.21 21.38 22.71
N ASN A 111 0.96 21.46 23.14
CA ASN A 111 0.50 22.52 24.03
C ASN A 111 1.15 22.38 25.43
N ASP A 112 1.26 23.47 26.19
CA ASP A 112 1.81 23.51 27.55
C ASP A 112 1.19 22.45 28.47
N ALA A 113 -0.13 22.22 28.35
CA ALA A 113 -0.83 21.18 29.10
C ALA A 113 -0.33 19.76 28.76
N ALA A 114 -0.01 19.48 27.50
CA ALA A 114 0.53 18.19 27.07
C ALA A 114 1.99 18.02 27.56
N LEU A 115 2.78 19.10 27.55
CA LEU A 115 4.14 19.10 28.10
C LEU A 115 4.13 18.85 29.62
N ALA A 116 3.20 19.46 30.35
CA ALA A 116 3.04 19.26 31.78
C ALA A 116 2.68 17.80 32.13
N LEU A 117 1.79 17.16 31.35
CA LEU A 117 1.44 15.75 31.53
C LEU A 117 2.63 14.82 31.30
N GLU A 118 3.44 15.05 30.26
CA GLU A 118 4.65 14.26 30.02
C GLU A 118 5.68 14.39 31.15
N GLN A 119 5.80 15.58 31.73
CA GLN A 119 6.69 15.82 32.86
C GLN A 119 6.22 15.04 34.10
N MET A 120 4.91 15.08 34.39
CA MET A 120 4.30 14.31 35.47
C MET A 120 4.48 12.79 35.29
N GLU A 121 4.37 12.29 34.05
CA GLU A 121 4.62 10.87 33.76
C GLU A 121 6.08 10.47 33.99
N LYS A 122 7.03 11.33 33.59
CA LYS A 122 8.46 11.09 33.85
C LYS A 122 8.76 11.04 35.34
N ASP A 123 8.19 11.96 36.11
CA ASP A 123 8.37 12.01 37.57
C ASP A 123 7.73 10.82 38.27
N ARG A 124 6.56 10.36 37.80
CA ARG A 124 5.92 9.12 38.26
C ARG A 124 6.80 7.90 38.00
N LYS A 125 7.38 7.78 36.81
CA LYS A 125 8.27 6.65 36.46
C LYS A 125 9.59 6.65 37.24
N LYS A 126 10.07 7.82 37.69
CA LYS A 126 11.26 7.94 38.55
C LYS A 126 10.99 7.51 40.00
N LYS A 127 9.76 7.63 40.49
CA LYS A 127 9.43 7.17 41.85
C LYS A 127 9.40 5.63 41.87
N PRO A 128 10.22 4.97 42.71
CA PRO A 128 10.07 3.54 42.91
C PRO A 128 8.69 3.30 43.51
N VAL A 129 7.90 2.44 42.86
CA VAL A 129 6.62 2.00 43.41
C VAL A 129 6.95 1.05 44.56
N ILE A 130 6.93 1.57 45.78
CA ILE A 130 7.03 0.75 47.00
C ILE A 130 5.66 0.14 47.22
N ILE A 131 5.47 -1.09 46.71
CA ILE A 131 4.28 -1.89 46.99
C ILE A 131 4.52 -2.55 48.35
N ASN A 132 4.03 -1.95 49.43
CA ASN A 132 3.97 -2.64 50.72
C ASN A 132 2.87 -3.69 50.63
N PHE A 133 3.26 -4.91 50.23
CA PHE A 133 2.39 -6.06 50.36
C PHE A 133 2.35 -6.42 51.85
N PRO A 134 1.18 -6.42 52.52
CA PRO A 134 1.09 -6.97 53.85
C PRO A 134 1.42 -8.46 53.75
N VAL A 135 2.55 -8.87 54.32
CA VAL A 135 2.91 -10.27 54.46
C VAL A 135 1.96 -10.83 55.52
N PRO A 136 1.03 -11.75 55.18
CA PRO A 136 0.24 -12.40 56.21
C PRO A 136 1.19 -13.17 57.13
N GLU A 137 1.01 -12.99 58.45
CA GLU A 137 1.76 -13.73 59.45
C GLU A 137 1.63 -15.24 59.20
N PRO A 138 2.74 -16.01 59.29
CA PRO A 138 2.67 -17.45 59.07
C PRO A 138 1.81 -18.06 60.18
N VAL A 139 0.68 -18.63 59.80
CA VAL A 139 -0.15 -19.43 60.69
C VAL A 139 0.68 -20.67 61.07
N VAL A 140 1.21 -20.69 62.30
CA VAL A 140 1.97 -21.84 62.82
C VAL A 140 0.98 -22.97 63.11
N GLY A 141 0.59 -23.69 62.06
CA GLY A 141 -0.18 -24.91 62.14
C GLY A 141 0.74 -26.11 62.31
N ASN A 142 0.61 -26.81 63.43
CA ASN A 142 1.25 -28.10 63.69
C ASN A 142 0.77 -29.16 62.67
N CYS A 143 1.54 -29.38 61.61
CA CYS A 143 1.36 -30.50 60.70
C CYS A 143 2.67 -31.29 60.59
N ALA A 144 2.89 -32.16 61.57
CA ALA A 144 3.83 -33.25 61.44
C ALA A 144 3.19 -34.35 60.57
N SER A 145 3.38 -34.31 59.25
CA SER A 145 3.37 -35.50 58.39
C SER A 145 3.81 -35.21 56.96
N SER A 146 4.80 -35.99 56.51
CA SER A 146 5.13 -36.30 55.11
C SER A 146 5.56 -35.16 54.18
N ILE A 147 6.87 -34.87 54.17
CA ILE A 147 7.54 -34.24 53.02
C ILE A 147 8.13 -35.37 52.16
N LEU A 148 7.46 -35.68 51.05
CA LEU A 148 8.08 -36.26 49.85
C LEU A 148 8.74 -35.10 49.10
N ALA A 149 10.05 -35.20 48.87
CA ALA A 149 10.81 -34.24 48.08
C ALA A 149 10.34 -34.25 46.61
N PRO A 150 10.07 -33.10 45.98
CA PRO A 150 9.96 -33.02 44.53
C PRO A 150 11.35 -32.83 43.93
N THR A 151 11.72 -33.77 43.07
CA THR A 151 12.86 -33.72 42.15
C THR A 151 12.76 -32.55 41.17
N ASP A 152 13.89 -31.84 41.01
CA ASP A 152 14.38 -31.19 39.80
C ASP A 152 13.42 -30.29 39.00
N VAL A 153 13.41 -28.99 39.35
CA VAL A 153 13.04 -27.90 38.43
C VAL A 153 14.30 -27.40 37.74
N ALA A 154 14.70 -28.11 36.67
CA ALA A 154 15.75 -27.68 35.76
C ALA A 154 15.19 -27.60 34.33
N ASP A 155 14.40 -26.55 34.01
CA ASP A 155 14.42 -25.98 32.65
C ASP A 155 13.72 -24.60 32.58
N ARG A 156 14.45 -23.53 32.87
CA ARG A 156 14.03 -22.14 32.57
C ARG A 156 14.76 -21.53 31.37
N SER A 157 15.58 -22.32 30.68
CA SER A 157 16.44 -21.85 29.58
C SER A 157 15.77 -21.97 28.20
N ASN A 158 14.76 -22.83 28.04
CA ASN A 158 14.21 -23.15 26.71
C ASN A 158 13.07 -22.27 26.17
N TYR A 159 12.48 -21.37 26.96
CA TYR A 159 11.40 -20.49 26.46
C TYR A 159 11.88 -19.29 25.63
N ALA A 160 13.17 -18.94 25.71
CA ALA A 160 13.72 -17.77 25.01
C ALA A 160 14.09 -18.02 23.54
N LYS A 161 14.11 -19.28 23.06
CA LYS A 161 14.56 -19.61 21.68
C LYS A 161 13.45 -19.70 20.63
N VAL A 162 12.17 -19.80 21.01
CA VAL A 162 11.07 -20.08 20.07
C VAL A 162 10.50 -18.80 19.43
N VAL A 163 10.76 -17.60 19.97
CA VAL A 163 10.14 -16.34 19.49
C VAL A 163 10.97 -15.58 18.45
N SER A 164 12.18 -16.05 18.08
CA SER A 164 13.06 -15.36 17.11
C SER A 164 12.96 -15.85 15.66
N LYS A 165 11.98 -16.71 15.33
CA LYS A 165 11.68 -17.13 13.96
C LYS A 165 10.17 -17.08 13.70
N ALA A 166 9.67 -15.89 13.41
CA ALA A 166 8.42 -15.64 12.69
C ALA A 166 8.56 -14.32 11.92
#